data_AF-A0A1I1Z725-F1
#
_entry.id   AF-A0A1I1Z725-F1
#
_cell.length_a   1.000
_cell.length_b   1.000
_cell.length_c   1.000
_cell.angle_alpha   90.00
_cell.angle_beta   90.00
_cell.angle_gamma   90.00
#
_symmetry.space_group_name_H-M   'P 1'
#
loop_
_entity.id
_entity.type
_entity.pdbx_description
1 polymer ?
#
loop_
_entity_poly.entity_id
_entity_poly.type
_entity_poly.pdbx_seq_one_letter_code
_entity_poly.pdbx_strand_id
1 'polypeptide(L)'
;MDNKERLVMKSNRRIFPCALALACLLAGPAARLQAQESDAGSPPEGGLCQAGENVVFACSSGRKQIAVCATPGDDSSIGALSYRYGSNRNLEVNIPTEPVPPRAFASGNRVSDNAGGNLTYLRMNYGSTSYTVFSETTSPGGYERNGVLVENRGHTELHECDGQADAGGLSDQKLIGKAVPVDDRVPTGFATYQQ
;
A
#
# COMPACT_ATOMS: atom_id res chain seq x y z
N MET A 1 -24.69 -50.40 -10.10
CA MET A 1 -23.79 -49.92 -11.17
C MET A 1 -22.58 -49.33 -10.48
N ASP A 2 -21.62 -50.22 -10.31
CA ASP A 2 -20.36 -50.10 -9.57
C ASP A 2 -19.30 -49.38 -10.43
N ASN A 3 -18.66 -48.34 -9.91
CA ASN A 3 -17.36 -48.44 -9.24
C ASN A 3 -16.46 -47.22 -9.52
N LYS A 4 -15.62 -46.98 -8.53
CA LYS A 4 -14.75 -45.85 -8.24
C LYS A 4 -13.28 -46.24 -8.53
N GLU A 5 -12.48 -45.23 -8.85
CA GLU A 5 -11.02 -45.11 -8.59
C GLU A 5 -9.96 -45.87 -9.43
N ARG A 6 -8.94 -45.06 -9.81
CA ARG A 6 -7.47 -45.27 -9.79
C ARG A 6 -6.90 -46.53 -10.47
N LEU A 7 -5.85 -46.34 -11.29
CA LEU A 7 -4.47 -46.42 -10.79
C LEU A 7 -3.42 -45.97 -11.81
N VAL A 8 -2.37 -45.38 -11.24
CA VAL A 8 -1.05 -45.04 -11.75
C VAL A 8 -0.35 -46.23 -12.40
N MET A 9 0.40 -46.00 -13.48
CA MET A 9 1.38 -46.98 -13.96
C MET A 9 2.73 -46.32 -14.28
N LYS A 10 3.75 -46.99 -13.74
CA LYS A 10 5.16 -46.64 -13.54
C LYS A 10 5.98 -47.37 -14.60
N SER A 11 6.97 -46.73 -15.22
CA SER A 11 7.86 -47.39 -16.20
C SER A 11 9.09 -46.51 -16.46
N ASN A 12 10.34 -46.96 -16.48
CA ASN A 12 10.99 -48.18 -16.02
C ASN A 12 12.51 -47.86 -15.95
N ARG A 13 13.22 -48.58 -15.07
CA ARG A 13 14.67 -48.49 -14.83
C ARG A 13 15.51 -48.81 -16.09
N ARG A 14 16.75 -48.30 -16.12
CA ARG A 14 17.98 -49.12 -16.30
C ARG A 14 19.26 -48.30 -16.04
N ILE A 15 20.10 -48.83 -15.18
CA ILE A 15 21.47 -48.39 -14.86
C ILE A 15 22.41 -49.36 -15.58
N PHE A 16 23.46 -48.89 -16.25
CA PHE A 16 24.71 -49.64 -16.42
C PHE A 16 25.90 -48.66 -16.58
N PRO A 17 27.02 -48.86 -15.84
CA PRO A 17 28.18 -47.98 -15.80
C PRO A 17 29.30 -48.44 -16.77
N CYS A 18 30.20 -47.55 -17.17
CA CYS A 18 31.63 -47.85 -17.34
C CYS A 18 32.43 -46.59 -17.68
N ALA A 19 33.67 -46.55 -17.19
CA ALA A 19 34.59 -45.42 -17.22
C ALA A 19 35.52 -45.42 -18.46
N LEU A 20 36.39 -44.39 -18.51
CA LEU A 20 37.51 -44.07 -19.44
C LEU A 20 37.10 -43.30 -20.72
N ALA A 21 37.80 -42.26 -21.20
CA ALA A 21 38.94 -41.47 -20.74
C ALA A 21 39.13 -40.26 -21.70
N LEU A 22 40.03 -39.33 -21.31
CA LEU A 22 40.85 -38.43 -22.16
C LEU A 22 40.23 -37.21 -22.90
N ALA A 23 40.47 -36.05 -22.28
CA ALA A 23 41.00 -34.77 -22.82
C ALA A 23 40.66 -34.29 -24.24
N CYS A 24 40.09 -33.08 -24.33
CA CYS A 24 40.40 -32.09 -25.37
C CYS A 24 40.35 -30.66 -24.79
N LEU A 25 41.42 -29.91 -25.06
CA LEU A 25 41.63 -28.51 -24.72
C LEU A 25 40.81 -27.55 -25.60
N LEU A 26 40.65 -26.33 -25.08
CA LEU A 26 40.26 -25.06 -25.74
C LEU A 26 38.76 -24.78 -25.90
N ALA A 27 38.18 -24.16 -24.88
CA ALA A 27 37.16 -23.14 -25.07
C ALA A 27 37.31 -22.10 -23.97
N GLY A 28 37.70 -20.87 -24.34
CA GLY A 28 37.82 -19.76 -23.39
C GLY A 28 36.48 -19.49 -22.69
N PRO A 29 36.49 -18.81 -21.54
CA PRO A 29 35.24 -18.41 -20.90
C PRO A 29 34.57 -17.39 -21.81
N ALA A 30 33.63 -17.83 -22.64
CA ALA A 30 32.62 -16.96 -23.18
C ALA A 30 31.88 -16.41 -21.97
N ALA A 31 32.26 -15.20 -21.55
CA ALA A 31 31.52 -14.43 -20.57
C ALA A 31 30.06 -14.43 -21.04
N ARG A 32 29.22 -15.21 -20.36
CA ARG A 32 27.79 -15.14 -20.57
C ARG A 32 27.40 -13.74 -20.11
N LEU A 33 27.21 -12.85 -21.08
CA LEU A 33 26.47 -11.62 -20.89
C LEU A 33 25.07 -12.09 -20.46
N GLN A 34 24.85 -12.17 -19.15
CA GLN A 34 23.50 -12.22 -18.62
C GLN A 34 22.94 -10.83 -18.95
N ALA A 35 22.17 -10.76 -20.04
CA ALA A 35 21.19 -9.72 -20.19
C ALA A 35 20.31 -9.82 -18.95
N GLN A 36 20.57 -8.96 -17.97
CA GLN A 36 19.63 -8.70 -16.90
C GLN A 36 18.50 -7.95 -17.57
N GLU A 37 17.49 -8.70 -18.01
CA GLU A 37 16.16 -8.17 -18.22
C GLU A 37 15.84 -7.47 -16.90
N SER A 38 15.94 -6.13 -16.90
CA SER A 38 15.43 -5.34 -15.78
C SER A 38 13.95 -5.66 -15.73
N ASP A 39 13.60 -6.53 -14.80
CA ASP A 39 12.25 -6.72 -14.33
C ASP A 39 11.79 -5.34 -13.86
N ALA A 40 11.16 -4.59 -14.78
CA ALA A 40 10.36 -3.44 -14.43
C ALA A 40 9.24 -4.03 -13.59
N GLY A 41 9.48 -4.09 -12.28
CA GLY A 41 8.68 -4.82 -11.33
C GLY A 41 7.20 -4.57 -11.60
N SER A 42 6.44 -5.66 -11.67
CA SER A 42 4.99 -5.55 -11.63
C SER A 42 4.61 -4.69 -10.42
N PRO A 43 3.62 -3.77 -10.54
CA PRO A 43 3.19 -2.95 -9.42
C PRO A 43 2.94 -3.84 -8.20
N PRO A 44 3.39 -3.47 -6.99
CA PRO A 44 3.19 -4.29 -5.82
C PRO A 44 1.70 -4.64 -5.70
N GLU A 45 1.40 -5.93 -5.61
CA GLU A 45 0.03 -6.40 -5.40
C GLU A 45 -0.52 -5.76 -4.12
N GLY A 46 -1.57 -4.92 -4.24
CA GLY A 46 -2.41 -4.58 -3.09
C GLY A 46 -3.01 -3.18 -3.00
N GLY A 47 -2.49 -2.18 -3.71
CA GLY A 47 -3.00 -0.81 -3.62
C GLY A 47 -3.33 -0.21 -4.99
N LEU A 48 -4.27 0.74 -5.05
CA LEU A 48 -4.58 1.52 -6.27
C LEU A 48 -3.43 2.44 -6.71
N CYS A 49 -2.20 2.24 -6.20
CA CYS A 49 -1.01 3.00 -6.55
C CYS A 49 -0.41 2.52 -7.88
N GLN A 50 0.11 3.47 -8.65
CA GLN A 50 0.70 3.26 -9.96
C GLN A 50 2.20 2.95 -9.84
N ALA A 51 2.77 2.44 -10.93
CA ALA A 51 4.21 2.24 -11.02
C ALA A 51 4.97 3.55 -10.75
N GLY A 52 5.98 3.48 -9.88
CA GLY A 52 6.77 4.65 -9.46
C GLY A 52 6.18 5.43 -8.29
N GLU A 53 5.00 5.06 -7.78
CA GLU A 53 4.44 5.63 -6.55
C GLU A 53 4.75 4.73 -5.35
N ASN A 54 4.92 5.35 -4.19
CA ASN A 54 5.03 4.66 -2.90
C ASN A 54 3.67 4.65 -2.20
N VAL A 55 3.33 3.53 -1.56
CA VAL A 55 2.13 3.43 -0.72
C VAL A 55 2.34 4.24 0.56
N VAL A 56 1.46 5.21 0.80
CA VAL A 56 1.37 5.93 2.09
C VAL A 56 0.36 5.25 3.00
N PHE A 57 -0.77 4.87 2.41
CA PHE A 57 -1.85 4.12 3.05
C PHE A 57 -2.51 3.22 2.02
N ALA A 58 -2.82 1.96 2.33
CA ALA A 58 -3.66 1.12 1.49
C ALA A 58 -4.45 0.09 2.31
N CYS A 59 -5.72 -0.12 1.95
CA CYS A 59 -6.51 -1.24 2.46
C CYS A 59 -7.71 -1.57 1.58
N SER A 60 -8.36 -2.71 1.86
CA SER A 60 -9.66 -3.08 1.28
C SER A 60 -10.78 -2.71 2.25
N SER A 61 -11.91 -2.25 1.71
CA SER A 61 -13.16 -1.98 2.43
C SER A 61 -14.34 -2.48 1.60
N GLY A 62 -14.93 -3.59 2.01
CA GLY A 62 -15.87 -4.37 1.23
C GLY A 62 -15.30 -4.79 -0.14
N ARG A 63 -15.97 -4.36 -1.22
CA ARG A 63 -15.54 -4.66 -2.61
C ARG A 63 -14.62 -3.60 -3.20
N LYS A 64 -14.16 -2.66 -2.38
CA LYS A 64 -13.40 -1.49 -2.81
C LYS A 64 -12.05 -1.47 -2.13
N GLN A 65 -11.15 -0.71 -2.72
CA GLN A 65 -9.83 -0.43 -2.22
C GLN A 65 -9.70 1.07 -1.98
N ILE A 66 -8.98 1.41 -0.92
CA ILE A 66 -8.61 2.76 -0.54
C ILE A 66 -7.10 2.83 -0.63
N ALA A 67 -6.55 3.84 -1.29
CA ALA A 67 -5.12 4.07 -1.33
C ALA A 67 -4.77 5.55 -1.27
N VAL A 68 -3.69 5.86 -0.56
CA VAL A 68 -2.94 7.11 -0.68
C VAL A 68 -1.57 6.78 -1.21
N CYS A 69 -1.22 7.41 -2.31
CA CYS A 69 0.00 7.14 -3.05
C CYS A 69 0.85 8.41 -3.08
N ALA A 70 2.15 8.25 -2.84
CA ALA A 70 3.13 9.33 -2.91
C ALA A 70 3.98 9.20 -4.17
N THR A 71 4.00 10.24 -4.99
CA THR A 71 4.97 10.37 -6.07
C THR A 71 6.27 10.94 -5.48
N PRO A 72 7.43 10.31 -5.72
CA PRO A 72 8.73 10.86 -5.34
C PRO A 72 8.94 12.26 -5.93
N GLY A 73 9.45 13.18 -5.12
CA GLY A 73 9.97 14.47 -5.56
C GLY A 73 11.50 14.51 -5.53
N ASP A 74 12.07 15.68 -5.77
CA ASP A 74 13.52 15.90 -5.70
C ASP A 74 14.05 15.66 -4.29
N ASP A 75 15.33 15.31 -4.16
CA ASP A 75 16.02 15.09 -2.88
C ASP A 75 15.30 14.12 -1.92
N SER A 76 14.65 13.10 -2.48
CA SER A 76 13.86 12.11 -1.71
C SER A 76 12.66 12.70 -0.94
N SER A 77 12.13 13.83 -1.41
CA SER A 77 10.90 14.45 -0.90
C SER A 77 9.64 13.78 -1.48
N ILE A 78 8.46 14.17 -0.97
CA ILE A 78 7.17 13.79 -1.56
C ILE A 78 6.75 14.91 -2.52
N GLY A 79 6.78 14.64 -3.82
CA GLY A 79 6.45 15.61 -4.86
C GLY A 79 4.95 15.80 -5.03
N ALA A 80 4.17 14.72 -4.90
CA ALA A 80 2.71 14.74 -4.98
C ALA A 80 2.10 13.64 -4.11
N LEU A 81 0.83 13.85 -3.73
CA LEU A 81 -0.02 12.83 -3.12
C LEU A 81 -1.24 12.60 -4.00
N SER A 82 -1.69 11.36 -4.08
CA SER A 82 -2.97 10.99 -4.70
C SER A 82 -3.79 10.14 -3.74
N TYR A 83 -5.05 10.50 -3.52
CA TYR A 83 -6.04 9.61 -2.92
C TYR A 83 -6.86 8.92 -4.00
N ARG A 84 -6.98 7.61 -3.88
CA ARG A 84 -7.67 6.74 -4.82
C ARG A 84 -8.65 5.83 -4.11
N TYR A 85 -9.84 5.71 -4.69
CA TYR A 85 -10.89 4.81 -4.23
C TYR A 85 -11.53 4.10 -5.42
N GLY A 86 -11.81 2.81 -5.28
CA GLY A 86 -12.46 2.04 -6.33
C GLY A 86 -12.05 0.58 -6.30
N SER A 87 -11.85 0.01 -7.47
CA SER A 87 -11.34 -1.35 -7.66
C SER A 87 -10.28 -1.34 -8.76
N ASN A 88 -9.50 -2.42 -8.87
CA ASN A 88 -8.53 -2.60 -9.96
C ASN A 88 -9.11 -2.39 -11.37
N ARG A 89 -10.43 -2.56 -11.56
CA ARG A 89 -11.11 -2.42 -12.86
C ARG A 89 -11.86 -1.11 -13.04
N ASN A 90 -12.14 -0.39 -11.95
CA ASN A 90 -12.95 0.81 -11.95
C ASN A 90 -12.49 1.74 -10.85
N LEU A 91 -11.75 2.78 -11.22
CA LEU A 91 -11.33 3.84 -10.31
C LEU A 91 -12.46 4.88 -10.21
N GLU A 92 -13.00 5.05 -9.01
CA GLU A 92 -14.17 5.91 -8.76
C GLU A 92 -13.76 7.29 -8.25
N VAL A 93 -12.68 7.36 -7.48
CA VAL A 93 -12.08 8.61 -7.03
C VAL A 93 -10.59 8.58 -7.34
N ASN A 94 -10.09 9.68 -7.89
CA ASN A 94 -8.68 9.96 -8.06
C ASN A 94 -8.47 11.46 -7.85
N ILE A 95 -7.96 11.85 -6.69
CA ILE A 95 -7.74 13.24 -6.34
C ILE A 95 -6.30 13.47 -5.91
N PRO A 96 -5.73 14.65 -6.20
CA PRO A 96 -6.26 15.66 -7.12
C PRO A 96 -6.30 15.13 -8.57
N THR A 97 -7.14 15.71 -9.43
CA THR A 97 -7.22 15.34 -10.85
C THR A 97 -5.98 15.74 -11.64
N GLU A 98 -5.26 16.74 -11.16
CA GLU A 98 -3.94 17.17 -11.64
C GLU A 98 -2.98 17.20 -10.46
N PRO A 99 -1.70 16.81 -10.64
CA PRO A 99 -0.74 16.84 -9.55
C PRO A 99 -0.60 18.24 -8.95
N VAL A 100 -0.81 18.36 -7.64
CA VAL A 100 -0.52 19.58 -6.88
C VAL A 100 0.41 19.24 -5.72
N PRO A 101 1.18 20.23 -5.21
CA PRO A 101 2.01 20.01 -4.02
C PRO A 101 1.16 19.48 -2.84
N PRO A 102 1.61 18.47 -2.09
CA PRO A 102 0.83 17.85 -1.01
C PRO A 102 0.22 18.86 -0.03
N ARG A 103 1.04 19.82 0.40
CA ARG A 103 0.68 20.92 1.31
C ARG A 103 -0.41 21.87 0.80
N ALA A 104 -0.81 21.81 -0.47
CA ALA A 104 -1.90 22.62 -1.01
C ALA A 104 -3.29 22.06 -0.67
N PHE A 105 -3.41 20.77 -0.36
CA PHE A 105 -4.70 20.12 -0.16
C PHE A 105 -4.72 19.11 0.99
N ALA A 106 -3.55 18.68 1.48
CA ALA A 106 -3.41 17.71 2.54
C ALA A 106 -2.82 18.32 3.82
N SER A 107 -3.25 17.80 4.95
CA SER A 107 -2.75 18.08 6.31
C SER A 107 -2.84 16.80 7.14
N GLY A 108 -2.01 16.63 8.16
CA GLY A 108 -2.09 15.44 9.00
C GLY A 108 -1.57 15.67 10.40
N ASN A 109 -1.90 14.78 11.33
CA ASN A 109 -1.40 14.86 12.69
C ASN A 109 -1.26 13.48 13.33
N ARG A 110 -0.51 13.44 14.43
CA ARG A 110 -0.36 12.31 15.35
C ARG A 110 -0.79 12.78 16.73
N VAL A 111 -1.88 12.22 17.23
CA VAL A 111 -2.49 12.64 18.48
C VAL A 111 -2.76 11.41 19.35
N SER A 112 -2.72 11.61 20.67
CA SER A 112 -3.04 10.59 21.65
C SER A 112 -4.13 11.11 22.57
N ASP A 113 -4.95 10.19 23.10
CA ASP A 113 -5.94 10.52 24.12
C ASP A 113 -5.47 10.10 25.53
N ASN A 114 -6.26 10.46 26.54
CA ASN A 114 -5.95 10.11 27.93
C ASN A 114 -6.28 8.65 28.30
N ALA A 115 -6.90 7.89 27.39
CA ALA A 115 -7.25 6.49 27.56
C ALA A 115 -6.22 5.53 26.94
N GLY A 116 -5.12 6.07 26.40
CA GLY A 116 -4.05 5.29 25.77
C GLY A 116 -4.30 4.96 24.29
N GLY A 117 -5.26 5.65 23.67
CA GLY A 117 -5.45 5.68 22.23
C GLY A 117 -4.40 6.53 21.54
N ASN A 118 -3.95 6.10 20.35
CA ASN A 118 -3.08 6.84 19.45
C ASN A 118 -3.70 6.86 18.06
N LEU A 119 -3.82 8.04 17.47
CA LEU A 119 -4.38 8.27 16.16
C LEU A 119 -3.34 8.98 15.29
N THR A 120 -2.98 8.37 14.18
CA THR A 120 -2.27 9.03 13.09
C THR A 120 -3.23 9.18 11.92
N TYR A 121 -3.37 10.39 11.39
CA TYR A 121 -4.25 10.63 10.25
C TYR A 121 -3.64 11.58 9.22
N LEU A 122 -4.11 11.43 7.98
CA LEU A 122 -3.83 12.31 6.87
C LEU A 122 -5.15 12.70 6.21
N ARG A 123 -5.51 13.98 6.30
CA ARG A 123 -6.69 14.58 5.69
C ARG A 123 -6.32 15.19 4.35
N MET A 124 -7.09 14.88 3.33
CA MET A 124 -6.99 15.47 1.99
C MET A 124 -8.32 16.14 1.65
N ASN A 125 -8.28 17.43 1.33
CA ASN A 125 -9.46 18.21 1.00
C ASN A 125 -9.57 18.36 -0.51
N TYR A 126 -10.75 18.08 -1.07
CA TYR A 126 -11.03 18.28 -2.48
C TYR A 126 -12.46 18.77 -2.67
N GLY A 127 -12.60 20.01 -3.14
CA GLY A 127 -13.89 20.71 -3.18
C GLY A 127 -14.49 20.85 -1.79
N SER A 128 -15.73 20.36 -1.59
CA SER A 128 -16.42 20.37 -0.31
C SER A 128 -16.29 19.05 0.48
N THR A 129 -15.38 18.17 0.07
CA THR A 129 -15.19 16.85 0.69
C THR A 129 -13.80 16.77 1.32
N SER A 130 -13.73 16.26 2.54
CA SER A 130 -12.47 15.80 3.16
C SER A 130 -12.42 14.27 3.11
N TYR A 131 -11.24 13.74 2.82
CA TYR A 131 -10.92 12.31 2.88
C TYR A 131 -9.80 12.15 3.88
N THR A 132 -10.10 11.58 5.05
CA THR A 132 -9.14 11.41 6.13
C THR A 132 -8.80 9.94 6.28
N VAL A 133 -7.66 9.51 5.76
CA VAL A 133 -7.15 8.18 6.07
C VAL A 133 -6.55 8.17 7.46
N PHE A 134 -6.72 7.08 8.19
CA PHE A 134 -6.28 7.00 9.57
C PHE A 134 -5.78 5.60 9.95
N SER A 135 -4.91 5.60 10.95
CA SER A 135 -4.53 4.44 11.73
C SER A 135 -4.66 4.79 13.20
N GLU A 136 -5.49 4.03 13.91
CA GLU A 136 -5.82 4.20 15.30
C GLU A 136 -5.44 2.93 16.06
N THR A 137 -4.74 3.08 17.18
CA THR A 137 -4.37 1.96 18.05
C THR A 137 -4.71 2.28 19.49
N THR A 138 -5.07 1.28 20.29
CA THR A 138 -5.35 1.48 21.72
C THR A 138 -4.51 0.57 22.61
N SER A 139 -4.07 1.13 23.74
CA SER A 139 -3.35 0.40 24.79
C SER A 139 -3.85 0.81 26.17
N PRO A 140 -4.18 -0.13 27.08
CA PRO A 140 -4.09 -1.59 26.93
C PRO A 140 -5.26 -2.16 26.12
N GLY A 141 -5.01 -3.21 25.33
CA GLY A 141 -6.06 -3.89 24.54
C GLY A 141 -5.63 -4.26 23.13
N GLY A 142 -4.66 -3.54 22.56
CA GLY A 142 -4.03 -3.89 21.29
C GLY A 142 -4.98 -3.87 20.10
N TYR A 143 -6.08 -3.12 20.20
CA TYR A 143 -7.03 -2.97 19.12
C TYR A 143 -6.51 -1.94 18.12
N GLU A 144 -6.66 -2.24 16.83
CA GLU A 144 -6.24 -1.39 15.72
C GLU A 144 -7.43 -1.16 14.79
N ARG A 145 -7.65 0.10 14.43
CA ARG A 145 -8.60 0.50 13.39
C ARG A 145 -7.88 1.28 12.32
N ASN A 146 -8.20 0.95 11.08
CA ASN A 146 -7.74 1.69 9.93
C ASN A 146 -8.92 1.96 9.01
N GLY A 147 -8.85 3.02 8.23
CA GLY A 147 -9.89 3.31 7.26
C GLY A 147 -9.78 4.71 6.69
N VAL A 148 -10.89 5.15 6.09
CA VAL A 148 -11.09 6.52 5.65
C VAL A 148 -12.37 7.10 6.25
N LEU A 149 -12.26 8.28 6.83
CA LEU A 149 -13.38 9.13 7.20
C LEU A 149 -13.62 10.12 6.07
N VAL A 150 -14.79 10.07 5.46
CA VAL A 150 -15.22 11.00 4.41
C VAL A 150 -16.19 11.99 5.02
N GLU A 151 -15.87 13.28 4.97
CA GLU A 151 -16.79 14.33 5.41
C GLU A 151 -17.19 15.19 4.21
N ASN A 152 -18.49 15.35 3.96
CA ASN A 152 -19.02 16.24 2.94
C ASN A 152 -20.16 17.09 3.53
N ARG A 153 -19.96 18.41 3.61
CA ARG A 153 -20.99 19.36 4.05
C ARG A 153 -21.70 18.97 5.36
N GLY A 154 -20.95 18.45 6.33
CA GLY A 154 -21.46 18.03 7.64
C GLY A 154 -22.01 16.61 7.70
N HIS A 155 -22.07 15.88 6.59
CA HIS A 155 -22.30 14.44 6.57
C HIS A 155 -20.96 13.72 6.67
N THR A 156 -20.91 12.71 7.54
CA THR A 156 -19.71 11.92 7.80
C THR A 156 -19.99 10.46 7.54
N GLU A 157 -19.15 9.84 6.73
CA GLU A 157 -19.16 8.41 6.44
C GLU A 157 -17.80 7.82 6.78
N LEU A 158 -17.81 6.64 7.41
CA LEU A 158 -16.62 5.93 7.81
C LEU A 158 -16.56 4.61 7.06
N HIS A 159 -15.48 4.41 6.32
CA HIS A 159 -15.18 3.15 5.64
C HIS A 159 -13.98 2.51 6.32
N GLU A 160 -14.25 1.58 7.22
CA GLU A 160 -13.21 0.79 7.89
C GLU A 160 -12.60 -0.24 6.94
N CYS A 161 -11.34 -0.57 7.19
CA CYS A 161 -10.66 -1.64 6.48
C CYS A 161 -11.15 -3.01 6.96
N ASP A 162 -11.35 -3.95 6.04
CA ASP A 162 -11.82 -5.32 6.37
C ASP A 162 -10.74 -6.19 7.05
N GLY A 163 -9.50 -5.70 7.13
CA GLY A 163 -8.35 -6.42 7.66
C GLY A 163 -7.13 -5.50 7.81
N GLN A 164 -5.93 -6.07 7.71
CA GLN A 164 -4.71 -5.30 7.86
C GLN A 164 -4.60 -4.21 6.78
N ALA A 165 -4.36 -2.98 7.22
CA ALA A 165 -3.96 -1.90 6.34
C ALA A 165 -2.43 -1.83 6.22
N ASP A 166 -1.95 -1.48 5.04
CA ASP A 166 -0.62 -0.91 4.89
C ASP A 166 -0.70 0.58 5.26
N ALA A 167 -0.44 0.91 6.52
CA ALA A 167 -0.48 2.27 7.03
C ALA A 167 0.92 2.81 7.40
N GLY A 168 1.98 2.10 7.03
CA GLY A 168 3.35 2.43 7.45
C GLY A 168 3.80 3.82 7.00
N GLY A 169 3.38 4.24 5.81
CA GLY A 169 3.70 5.55 5.26
C GLY A 169 3.05 6.72 6.01
N LEU A 170 1.96 6.52 6.75
CA LEU A 170 1.41 7.54 7.65
C LEU A 170 2.38 7.92 8.77
N SER A 171 3.28 7.00 9.15
CA SER A 171 4.30 7.23 10.17
C SER A 171 5.64 7.74 9.60
N ASP A 172 5.74 7.94 8.29
CA ASP A 172 6.95 8.48 7.67
C ASP A 172 7.25 9.91 8.22
N GLN A 173 8.51 10.13 8.59
CA GLN A 173 9.01 11.41 9.10
C GLN A 173 9.03 12.50 8.03
N LYS A 174 9.02 12.12 6.74
CA LYS A 174 8.96 13.01 5.59
C LYS A 174 7.54 13.45 5.25
N LEU A 175 6.51 12.84 5.85
CA LEU A 175 5.11 13.16 5.56
C LEU A 175 4.63 14.35 6.41
N ILE A 176 4.20 14.10 7.64
CA ILE A 176 3.58 15.12 8.51
C ILE A 176 4.64 16.06 9.08
N GLY A 177 4.42 17.36 8.93
CA GLY A 177 5.34 18.43 9.34
C GLY A 177 6.49 18.70 8.35
N LYS A 178 6.53 17.96 7.23
CA LYS A 178 7.53 18.13 6.16
C LYS A 178 6.85 18.29 4.80
N ALA A 179 6.25 17.24 4.26
CA ALA A 179 5.49 17.30 3.00
C ALA A 179 4.11 17.94 3.18
N VAL A 180 3.43 17.67 4.29
CA VAL A 180 2.13 18.25 4.64
C VAL A 180 2.22 19.00 5.97
N PRO A 181 1.48 20.12 6.14
CA PRO A 181 1.40 20.81 7.42
C PRO A 181 0.80 19.91 8.51
N VAL A 182 1.14 20.22 9.76
CA VAL A 182 0.46 19.65 10.92
C VAL A 182 -0.98 20.17 10.94
N ASP A 183 -1.94 19.25 11.06
CA ASP A 183 -3.36 19.57 11.17
C ASP A 183 -3.71 19.87 12.63
N ASP A 184 -4.13 21.11 12.90
CA ASP A 184 -4.48 21.60 14.23
C ASP A 184 -5.91 21.23 14.66
N ARG A 185 -6.70 20.63 13.76
CA ARG A 185 -8.11 20.31 13.99
C ARG A 185 -8.39 18.84 13.71
N VAL A 186 -8.35 18.05 14.78
CA VAL A 186 -8.72 16.63 14.74
C VAL A 186 -10.12 16.46 14.12
N PRO A 187 -10.30 15.54 13.16
CA PRO A 187 -11.59 15.33 12.49
C PRO A 187 -12.71 14.98 13.47
N THR A 188 -13.93 15.42 13.15
CA THR A 188 -15.10 15.27 14.03
C THR A 188 -15.41 13.81 14.36
N GLY A 189 -15.03 12.88 13.46
CA GLY A 189 -15.15 11.44 13.69
C GLY A 189 -14.25 10.86 14.78
N PHE A 190 -13.35 11.66 15.39
CA PHE A 190 -12.39 11.22 16.41
C PHE A 190 -12.47 12.09 17.68
N ALA A 191 -13.68 12.25 18.23
CA ALA A 191 -13.95 13.16 19.35
C ALA A 191 -13.09 12.93 20.60
N THR A 192 -12.67 11.69 20.87
CA THR A 192 -11.80 11.37 22.03
C THR A 192 -10.39 11.95 21.94
N TYR A 193 -9.97 12.37 20.75
CA TYR A 193 -8.65 12.93 20.45
C TYR A 193 -8.64 14.46 20.35
N GLN A 194 -9.80 15.11 20.54
CA GLN A 194 -9.89 16.57 20.57
C GLN A 194 -9.27 17.07 21.88
N GLN A 195 -8.14 17.79 21.77
CA GLN A 195 -7.46 18.43 22.91
C GLN A 195 -8.11 19.78 23.25
#